data_AF-A0A7U9XIW4-F1
#
_entry.id   AF-A0A7U9XIW4-F1
#
_cell.length_a   1.000
_cell.length_b   1.000
_cell.length_c   1.000
_cell.angle_alpha   90.00
_cell.angle_beta   90.00
_cell.angle_gamma   90.00
#
_symmetry.space_group_name_H-M   'P 1'
#
loop_
_entity.id
_entity.type
_entity.pdbx_description
1 polymer ?
#
loop_
_entity_poly.entity_id
_entity_poly.type
_entity_poly.pdbx_seq_one_letter_code
_entity_poly.pdbx_strand_id
1 'polypeptide(L)'
;MGNVCKSVEFLLSSSIPYEFNTTVVLELHQRSDFEAIGRWIAGARRYYLQRFVDSASVLRGGLHRYNESIMLQALEIVRENVPSARLRG
;
A
#
# COMPACT_ATOMS: atom_id res chain seq x y z
N MET A 1 12.72 12.22 -8.48
CA MET A 1 12.10 11.61 -7.28
C MET A 1 11.59 12.61 -6.24
N GLY A 2 11.99 13.89 -6.25
CA GLY A 2 11.62 14.83 -5.17
C GLY A 2 10.12 15.20 -5.06
N ASN A 3 9.35 15.17 -6.15
CA ASN A 3 7.96 15.62 -6.09
C ASN A 3 7.04 14.66 -5.33
N VAL A 4 7.26 13.35 -5.46
CA VAL A 4 6.46 12.33 -4.76
C VAL A 4 6.70 12.45 -3.25
N CYS A 5 7.95 12.54 -2.81
CA CYS A 5 8.28 12.69 -1.39
C CYS A 5 7.68 13.97 -0.79
N LYS A 6 7.78 15.10 -1.48
CA LYS A 6 7.15 16.37 -1.05
C LYS A 6 5.63 16.26 -0.92
N SER A 7 4.97 15.58 -1.87
CA SER A 7 3.54 15.33 -1.79
C SER A 7 3.19 14.44 -0.60
N VAL A 8 3.96 13.38 -0.34
CA VAL A 8 3.76 12.50 0.82
C VAL A 8 3.87 13.30 2.13
N GLU A 9 4.93 14.09 2.30
CA GLU A 9 5.12 14.96 3.48
C GLU A 9 3.94 15.94 3.66
N PHE A 10 3.50 16.57 2.57
CA PHE A 10 2.34 17.46 2.60
C PHE A 10 1.06 16.72 3.01
N LEU A 11 0.80 15.53 2.47
CA LEU A 11 -0.38 14.74 2.85
C LEU A 11 -0.31 14.29 4.31
N LEU A 12 0.86 13.88 4.81
CA LEU A 12 1.04 13.48 6.20
C LEU A 12 0.81 14.64 7.17
N SER A 13 1.10 15.89 6.77
CA SER A 13 0.70 17.09 7.53
C SER A 13 -0.82 17.18 7.76
N SER A 14 -1.62 16.42 7.02
CA SER A 14 -3.07 16.26 7.16
C SER A 14 -3.87 17.56 7.01
N SER A 15 -3.34 18.48 6.20
CA SER A 15 -3.97 19.77 5.87
C SER A 15 -5.20 19.62 4.97
N ILE A 16 -5.34 18.48 4.28
CA ILE A 16 -6.46 18.14 3.40
C ILE A 16 -6.87 16.67 3.59
N PRO A 17 -8.09 16.26 3.18
CA PRO A 17 -8.44 14.84 3.09
C PRO A 17 -7.58 14.10 2.04
N TYR A 18 -7.15 12.88 2.36
CA TYR A 18 -6.34 12.05 1.48
C TYR A 18 -6.49 10.56 1.79
N GLU A 19 -5.98 9.72 0.89
CA GLU A 19 -5.63 8.33 1.18
C GLU A 19 -4.35 7.92 0.46
N PHE A 20 -3.61 7.01 1.08
CA PHE A 20 -2.64 6.19 0.37
C PHE A 20 -3.30 4.86 -0.03
N ASN A 21 -2.89 4.30 -1.17
CA ASN A 21 -3.35 3.01 -1.64
C ASN A 21 -2.18 2.25 -2.27
N THR A 22 -2.03 0.97 -1.91
CA THR A 22 -1.08 0.04 -2.53
C THR A 22 -1.84 -1.11 -3.15
N THR A 23 -1.67 -1.32 -4.46
CA THR A 23 -2.11 -2.56 -5.11
C THR A 23 -1.06 -3.64 -4.90
N VAL A 24 -1.45 -4.69 -4.19
CA VAL A 24 -0.57 -5.78 -3.75
C VAL A 24 -0.46 -6.84 -4.85
N VAL A 25 0.73 -6.95 -5.44
CA VAL A 25 1.07 -7.81 -6.59
C VAL A 25 2.21 -8.75 -6.21
N LEU A 26 2.07 -10.03 -6.53
CA LEU A 26 2.97 -11.10 -6.11
C LEU A 26 4.42 -10.92 -6.58
N GLU A 27 4.60 -10.45 -7.80
CA GLU A 27 5.93 -10.29 -8.42
C GLU A 27 6.61 -8.98 -8.02
N LEU A 28 5.88 -8.04 -7.41
CA LEU A 28 6.38 -6.68 -7.15
C LEU A 28 6.51 -6.34 -5.66
N HIS A 29 5.94 -7.18 -4.79
CA HIS A 29 5.95 -6.92 -3.36
C HIS A 29 6.35 -8.16 -2.59
N GLN A 30 7.28 -8.00 -1.68
CA GLN A 30 7.65 -8.94 -0.65
C GLN A 30 7.43 -8.30 0.73
N ARG A 31 7.59 -9.10 1.78
CA ARG A 31 7.41 -8.66 3.17
C ARG A 31 8.12 -7.33 3.49
N SER A 32 9.39 -7.20 3.09
CA SER A 32 10.20 -6.01 3.38
C SER A 32 9.67 -4.73 2.76
N ASP A 33 8.92 -4.84 1.65
CA ASP A 33 8.33 -3.68 0.99
C ASP A 33 7.18 -3.11 1.83
N PHE A 34 6.37 -3.96 2.45
CA PHE A 34 5.32 -3.53 3.37
C PHE A 34 5.89 -2.89 4.63
N GLU A 35 6.98 -3.44 5.16
CA GLU A 35 7.71 -2.83 6.28
C GLU A 35 8.26 -1.44 5.90
N ALA A 36 8.83 -1.31 4.69
CA ALA A 36 9.35 -0.05 4.19
C ALA A 36 8.25 0.99 3.93
N ILE A 37 7.14 0.57 3.30
CA ILE A 37 5.98 1.45 3.05
C ILE A 37 5.37 1.90 4.38
N GLY A 38 5.15 0.96 5.31
CA GLY A 38 4.61 1.27 6.64
C GLY A 38 5.44 2.33 7.36
N ARG A 39 6.78 2.19 7.37
CA ARG A 39 7.68 3.21 7.94
C ARG A 39 7.64 4.53 7.17
N TRP A 40 7.57 4.49 5.85
CA TRP A 40 7.62 5.70 5.02
C TRP A 40 6.40 6.60 5.21
N ILE A 41 5.21 6.01 5.35
CA ILE A 41 3.95 6.73 5.57
C ILE A 41 3.42 6.58 6.99
N ALA A 42 4.32 6.40 7.97
CA ALA A 42 3.97 6.24 9.37
C ALA A 42 3.04 7.38 9.86
N GLY A 43 1.99 7.03 10.59
CA GLY A 43 0.98 7.99 11.07
C GLY A 43 -0.06 8.44 10.02
N ALA A 44 -0.05 7.87 8.81
CA ALA A 44 -1.07 8.16 7.81
C ALA A 44 -2.51 7.93 8.34
N ARG A 45 -3.41 8.86 8.04
CA ARG A 45 -4.81 8.80 8.49
C ARG A 45 -5.64 7.75 7.75
N ARG A 46 -5.32 7.50 6.48
CA ARG A 46 -6.01 6.53 5.62
C ARG A 46 -5.00 5.82 4.73
N TYR A 47 -4.94 4.50 4.86
CA TYR A 47 -4.13 3.66 4.00
C TYR A 47 -4.89 2.37 3.65
N TYR A 48 -4.89 2.03 2.36
CA TYR A 48 -5.56 0.82 1.88
C TYR A 48 -4.60 -0.10 1.14
N LEU A 49 -4.66 -1.39 1.49
CA LEU A 49 -4.07 -2.45 0.69
C LEU A 49 -5.16 -3.05 -0.20
N GLN A 50 -4.99 -2.89 -1.51
CA GLN A 50 -5.89 -3.41 -2.51
C GLN A 50 -5.31 -4.67 -3.14
N ARG A 51 -6.11 -5.74 -3.23
CA ARG A 51 -5.66 -6.97 -3.90
C ARG A 51 -5.54 -6.72 -5.40
N PHE A 52 -4.46 -7.17 -6.02
CA PHE A 52 -4.36 -7.18 -7.48
C PHE A 52 -5.43 -8.07 -8.11
N VAL A 53 -6.03 -7.59 -9.19
CA VAL A 53 -6.97 -8.33 -10.03
C VAL A 53 -6.48 -8.18 -11.46
N ASP A 54 -6.17 -9.31 -12.09
CA ASP A 54 -5.74 -9.32 -13.48
C ASP A 54 -6.90 -8.89 -14.40
N SER A 55 -6.58 -8.11 -15.42
CA SER A 55 -7.56 -7.57 -16.36
C SER A 55 -6.93 -7.31 -17.73
N ALA A 56 -7.78 -7.20 -18.76
CA ALA A 56 -7.33 -6.91 -20.13
C ALA A 56 -6.57 -5.57 -20.27
N SER A 57 -6.67 -4.67 -19.29
CA SER A 57 -5.94 -3.40 -19.27
C SER A 57 -4.55 -3.50 -18.64
N VAL A 58 -4.17 -4.66 -18.09
CA VAL A 58 -2.84 -4.86 -17.51
C VAL A 58 -1.81 -4.89 -18.63
N LEU A 59 -0.92 -3.89 -18.64
CA LEU A 59 0.08 -3.69 -19.70
C LEU A 59 1.15 -4.79 -19.75
N ARG A 60 1.32 -5.54 -18.65
CA ARG A 60 2.32 -6.59 -18.49
C ARG A 60 1.66 -7.87 -18.00
N GLY A 61 1.69 -8.92 -18.83
CA GLY A 61 1.26 -10.25 -18.41
C GLY A 61 2.19 -10.88 -17.35
N GLY A 62 1.71 -11.94 -16.71
CA GLY A 62 2.47 -12.70 -15.71
C GLY A 62 2.49 -12.06 -14.32
N LEU A 63 1.57 -11.14 -14.04
CA LEU A 63 1.34 -10.61 -12.70
C LEU A 63 0.23 -11.41 -12.00
N HIS A 64 0.44 -11.70 -10.72
CA HIS A 64 -0.48 -12.52 -9.95
C HIS A 64 -0.88 -11.85 -8.64
N ARG A 65 -2.03 -12.28 -8.13
CA ARG A 65 -2.55 -11.84 -6.84
C ARG A 65 -2.02 -12.72 -5.72
N TYR A 66 -1.80 -12.12 -4.56
CA TYR A 66 -1.64 -12.87 -3.32
C TYR A 66 -2.98 -13.46 -2.83
N ASN A 67 -2.89 -14.55 -2.07
CA ASN A 67 -4.04 -15.13 -1.36
C ASN A 67 -4.44 -14.26 -0.15
N GLU A 68 -5.60 -14.55 0.44
CA GLU A 68 -6.13 -13.78 1.57
C GLU A 68 -5.22 -13.79 2.81
N SER A 69 -4.60 -14.92 3.15
CA SER A 69 -3.70 -15.02 4.30
C SER A 69 -2.50 -14.07 4.16
N ILE A 70 -1.90 -14.01 2.97
CA ILE A 70 -0.77 -13.09 2.72
C ILE A 70 -1.23 -11.63 2.74
N MET A 71 -2.44 -11.32 2.23
CA MET A 71 -3.00 -9.97 2.34
C MET A 71 -3.18 -9.53 3.79
N LEU A 72 -3.66 -10.44 4.66
CA LEU A 72 -3.80 -10.17 6.09
C LEU A 72 -2.44 -9.96 6.77
N GLN A 73 -1.43 -10.78 6.45
CA GLN A 73 -0.07 -10.60 6.97
C GLN A 73 0.53 -9.25 6.53
N ALA A 74 0.38 -8.87 5.27
CA ALA A 74 0.81 -7.57 4.77
C ALA A 74 0.11 -6.41 5.51
N LEU A 75 -1.18 -6.57 5.80
CA LEU A 75 -1.95 -5.59 6.57
C LEU A 75 -1.45 -5.48 8.03
N GLU A 76 -1.13 -6.59 8.69
CA GLU A 76 -0.58 -6.59 10.05
C GLU A 76 0.76 -5.85 10.10
N ILE A 77 1.65 -6.11 9.14
CA ILE A 77 2.95 -5.44 9.03
C ILE A 77 2.78 -3.91 8.92
N VAL A 78 1.92 -3.44 8.01
CA VAL A 78 1.76 -1.98 7.84
C VAL A 78 1.05 -1.34 9.03
N ARG A 79 0.22 -2.08 9.76
CA ARG A 79 -0.48 -1.59 10.96
C ARG A 79 0.43 -1.27 12.13
N GLU A 80 1.63 -1.83 12.17
CA GLU A 80 2.64 -1.45 13.17
C GLU A 80 2.95 0.05 13.11
N ASN A 81 2.93 0.65 11.92
CA ASN A 81 3.23 2.07 11.71
C ASN A 81 2.01 2.90 11.26
N VAL A 82 0.98 2.26 10.70
CA VAL A 82 -0.25 2.88 10.20
C VAL A 82 -1.47 2.11 10.73
N PRO A 83 -1.88 2.30 11.99
CA PRO A 83 -2.98 1.52 12.60
C PRO A 83 -4.33 1.66 11.90
N SER A 84 -4.51 2.75 11.14
CA SER A 84 -5.72 3.03 10.35
C SER A 84 -5.85 2.17 9.10
N ALA A 85 -4.81 1.40 8.73
CA ALA A 85 -4.76 0.65 7.49
C ALA A 85 -5.85 -0.43 7.40
N ARG A 86 -6.38 -0.64 6.19
CA ARG A 86 -7.44 -1.63 5.89
C ARG A 86 -7.21 -2.32 4.55
N LEU A 87 -7.76 -3.54 4.41
CA LEU A 87 -7.91 -4.15 3.10
C LEU A 87 -9.05 -3.47 2.34
N ARG A 88 -8.94 -3.44 1.00
CA ARG A 88 -9.99 -2.98 0.10
C ARG A 88 -10.14 -3.96 -1.07
N GLY A 89 -11.39 -4.36 -1.33
CA GLY A 89 -11.74 -5.30 -2.38
C GLY A 89 -11.92 -6.72 -1.87
#